data_AF-A0A2V4HBF8-F1
#
_entry.id   AF-A0A2V4HBF8-F1
#
_cell.length_a   1.000
_cell.length_b   1.000
_cell.length_c   1.000
_cell.angle_alpha   90.00
_cell.angle_beta   90.00
_cell.angle_gamma   90.00
#
_symmetry.space_group_name_H-M   'P 1'
#
loop_
_entity.id
_entity.type
_entity.pdbx_description
1 polymer ?
#
loop_
_entity_poly.entity_id
_entity_poly.type
_entity_poly.pdbx_seq_one_letter_code
_entity_poly.pdbx_strand_id
1 'polypeptide(L)'
;MPSDIGENNNFQKLPAQTAQWTIKKVKESWNYFFRALKTYKKHPELFSGPPRPPKYKNKDGEFILIFTNQQCSIDNGILKFPKIMDLEVKTRLDDV
;
A
#
# COMPACT_ATOMS: atom_id res chain seq x y z
N MET A 1 -6.57 12.56 13.23
CA MET A 1 -5.30 13.26 13.49
C MET A 1 -4.19 12.23 13.51
N PRO A 2 -2.95 12.59 13.10
CA PRO A 2 -1.79 11.77 13.43
C PRO A 2 -1.79 11.49 14.94
N SER A 3 -1.30 10.31 15.33
CA SER A 3 -1.17 10.00 16.75
C SER A 3 -0.06 10.85 17.34
N ASP A 4 -0.32 11.46 18.50
CA ASP A 4 0.71 12.17 19.29
C ASP A 4 1.78 11.20 19.83
N ILE A 5 1.50 9.89 19.79
CA ILE A 5 2.45 8.83 20.15
C ILE A 5 3.29 8.52 18.91
N GLY A 6 4.56 8.97 18.92
CA GLY A 6 5.48 8.86 17.78
C GLY A 6 5.68 7.44 17.22
N GLU A 7 5.52 6.40 18.05
CA GLU A 7 5.57 5.01 17.59
C GLU A 7 4.46 4.66 16.61
N ASN A 8 3.23 5.15 16.86
CA ASN A 8 2.03 4.83 16.07
C ASN A 8 1.82 5.77 14.89
N ASN A 9 2.72 6.72 14.69
CA ASN A 9 2.60 7.74 13.67
C ASN A 9 3.11 7.28 12.29
N ASN A 10 2.62 6.12 11.84
CA ASN A 10 3.05 5.49 10.59
C ASN A 10 2.72 6.34 9.36
N PHE A 11 1.68 7.16 9.43
CA PHE A 11 1.29 8.05 8.33
C PHE A 11 2.33 9.15 8.08
N GLN A 12 2.89 9.77 9.13
CA GLN A 12 3.89 10.84 8.97
C GLN A 12 5.30 10.32 8.74
N LYS A 13 5.56 9.02 9.01
CA LYS A 13 6.82 8.35 8.67
C LYS A 13 6.96 8.08 7.16
N LEU A 14 5.86 8.11 6.41
CA LEU A 14 5.86 7.90 4.96
C LEU A 14 5.74 9.24 4.21
N PRO A 15 6.24 9.31 2.96
CA PRO A 15 5.88 10.40 2.08
C PRO A 15 4.35 10.52 1.96
N ALA A 16 3.84 11.76 1.94
CA ALA A 16 2.40 12.01 1.96
C ALA A 16 1.65 11.25 0.85
N GLN A 17 2.17 11.22 -0.38
CA GLN A 17 1.52 10.51 -1.49
C GLN A 17 1.50 8.98 -1.28
N THR A 18 2.59 8.41 -0.78
CA THR A 18 2.70 6.98 -0.42
C THR A 18 1.72 6.61 0.70
N ALA A 19 1.60 7.46 1.71
CA ALA A 19 0.64 7.28 2.80
C ALA A 19 -0.82 7.32 2.29
N GLN A 20 -1.13 8.24 1.37
CA GLN A 20 -2.44 8.30 0.70
C GLN A 20 -2.72 7.05 -0.15
N TRP A 21 -1.72 6.52 -0.86
CA TRP A 21 -1.86 5.25 -1.59
C TRP A 21 -2.16 4.07 -0.67
N THR A 22 -1.56 4.04 0.52
CA THR A 22 -1.86 3.02 1.54
C THR A 22 -3.35 3.06 1.94
N ILE A 23 -3.89 4.26 2.21
CA ILE A 23 -5.32 4.44 2.50
C ILE A 23 -6.18 3.99 1.31
N LYS A 24 -5.80 4.35 0.08
CA LYS A 24 -6.51 3.92 -1.14
C LYS A 24 -6.55 2.39 -1.24
N LYS A 25 -5.47 1.69 -0.93
CA LYS A 25 -5.45 0.21 -0.92
C LYS A 25 -6.35 -0.41 0.14
N VAL A 26 -6.44 0.19 1.32
CA VAL A 26 -7.39 -0.24 2.35
C VAL A 26 -8.83 -0.08 1.82
N LYS A 27 -9.16 1.10 1.28
CA LYS A 27 -10.49 1.37 0.69
C LYS A 27 -10.83 0.39 -0.43
N GLU A 28 -9.88 0.11 -1.32
CA GLU A 28 -10.05 -0.84 -2.41
C GLU A 28 -10.32 -2.27 -1.91
N SER A 29 -9.58 -2.71 -0.89
CA SER A 29 -9.78 -4.03 -0.26
C SER A 29 -11.20 -4.19 0.29
N TRP A 30 -11.73 -3.15 0.94
CA TRP A 30 -13.11 -3.12 1.41
C TRP A 30 -14.12 -3.15 0.26
N ASN A 31 -13.88 -2.37 -0.81
CA ASN A 31 -14.75 -2.38 -1.99
C ASN A 31 -14.82 -3.78 -2.63
N TYR A 32 -13.68 -4.48 -2.72
CA TYR A 32 -13.65 -5.86 -3.23
C TYR A 32 -14.38 -6.83 -2.32
N PHE A 33 -14.23 -6.71 -1.00
CA PHE A 33 -14.99 -7.51 -0.06
C PHE A 33 -16.51 -7.34 -0.24
N PHE A 34 -17.02 -6.11 -0.33
CA PHE A 34 -18.45 -5.87 -0.53
C PHE A 34 -18.96 -6.37 -1.89
N ARG A 35 -18.15 -6.24 -2.95
CA ARG A 35 -18.47 -6.82 -4.27
C ARG A 35 -18.55 -8.34 -4.18
N ALA A 36 -17.56 -8.98 -3.58
CA ALA A 36 -17.54 -10.43 -3.38
C ALA A 36 -18.75 -10.89 -2.55
N LEU A 37 -19.10 -10.17 -1.49
CA LEU A 37 -20.26 -10.47 -0.65
C LEU A 37 -21.57 -10.38 -1.45
N LYS A 38 -21.72 -9.39 -2.32
CA LYS A 38 -22.90 -9.25 -3.20
C LYS A 38 -22.98 -10.40 -4.21
N THR A 39 -21.85 -10.80 -4.79
CA THR A 39 -21.79 -11.93 -5.72
C THR A 39 -22.09 -13.25 -5.00
N TYR A 40 -21.51 -13.48 -3.82
CA TYR A 40 -21.76 -14.67 -3.00
C TYR A 40 -23.24 -14.85 -2.64
N LYS A 41 -23.96 -13.76 -2.35
CA LYS A 41 -25.41 -13.82 -2.07
C LYS A 41 -26.24 -14.32 -3.27
N LYS A 42 -25.75 -14.12 -4.49
CA LYS A 42 -26.44 -14.55 -5.73
C LYS A 42 -25.95 -15.89 -6.24
N HIS A 43 -24.65 -16.13 -6.09
CA HIS A 43 -23.91 -17.25 -6.65
C HIS A 43 -22.96 -17.85 -5.59
N PRO A 44 -23.49 -18.46 -4.52
CA PRO A 44 -22.65 -19.05 -3.47
C PRO A 44 -21.76 -20.18 -4.02
N GLU A 45 -22.17 -20.87 -5.08
CA GLU A 45 -21.45 -21.95 -5.75
C GLU A 45 -20.10 -21.53 -6.37
N LEU A 46 -19.91 -20.24 -6.65
CA LEU A 46 -18.65 -19.70 -7.18
C LEU A 46 -17.56 -19.54 -6.10
N PHE A 47 -17.88 -19.82 -4.84
CA PHE A 47 -16.99 -19.59 -3.71
C PHE A 47 -16.87 -20.84 -2.85
N SER A 48 -15.68 -21.13 -2.34
CA SER A 48 -15.47 -22.21 -1.36
C SER A 48 -16.04 -21.89 0.03
N GLY A 49 -16.64 -20.71 0.21
CA GLY A 49 -17.24 -20.26 1.45
C GLY A 49 -17.55 -18.76 1.44
N PRO A 50 -18.19 -18.24 2.51
CA PRO A 50 -18.54 -16.83 2.58
C PRO A 50 -17.28 -15.94 2.56
N PRO A 51 -17.27 -14.86 1.75
CA PRO A 51 -16.18 -13.89 1.76
C PRO A 51 -15.94 -13.35 3.17
N ARG A 52 -14.66 -13.14 3.51
CA ARG A 52 -14.25 -12.62 4.83
C ARG A 52 -13.80 -11.16 4.71
N PRO A 53 -14.10 -10.32 5.71
CA PRO A 53 -13.66 -8.93 5.69
C PRO A 53 -12.13 -8.85 5.72
N PRO A 54 -11.53 -7.79 5.13
CA PRO A 54 -10.10 -7.54 5.24
C PRO A 54 -9.69 -7.44 6.71
N LYS A 55 -8.52 -7.99 7.04
CA LYS A 55 -7.93 -7.95 8.38
C LYS A 55 -6.62 -7.19 8.35
N TYR A 56 -6.19 -6.73 9.53
CA TYR A 56 -4.83 -6.25 9.71
C TYR A 56 -3.83 -7.37 9.38
N LYS A 57 -2.66 -6.96 8.87
CA LYS A 57 -1.52 -7.85 8.72
C LYS A 57 -0.97 -8.24 10.09
N ASN A 58 -0.22 -9.33 10.13
CA ASN A 58 0.56 -9.70 11.31
C ASN A 58 1.53 -8.58 11.67
N LYS A 59 1.98 -8.51 12.93
CA LYS A 59 2.92 -7.46 13.39
C LYS A 59 4.19 -7.42 12.55
N ASP A 60 4.74 -8.60 12.23
CA ASP A 60 5.93 -8.76 11.37
C ASP A 60 5.55 -9.07 9.92
N GLY A 61 4.32 -8.72 9.52
CA GLY A 61 3.82 -8.95 8.18
C GLY A 61 4.28 -7.87 7.21
N GLU A 62 4.41 -8.25 5.95
CA GLU A 62 4.81 -7.34 4.88
C GLU A 62 3.60 -6.63 4.27
N PHE A 63 3.83 -5.39 3.82
CA PHE A 63 2.87 -4.60 3.06
C PHE A 63 3.58 -3.87 1.92
N ILE A 64 2.87 -3.70 0.80
CA ILE A 64 3.41 -3.04 -0.39
C ILE A 64 3.33 -1.53 -0.21
N LEU A 65 4.47 -0.84 -0.29
CA LEU A 65 4.52 0.61 -0.39
C LEU A 65 4.59 1.04 -1.85
N ILE A 66 3.75 1.99 -2.23
CA ILE A 66 3.65 2.48 -3.61
C ILE A 66 4.34 3.84 -3.70
N PHE A 67 5.35 3.90 -4.57
CA PHE A 67 6.04 5.12 -4.95
C PHE A 67 5.80 5.38 -6.43
N THR A 68 5.51 6.63 -6.78
CA THR A 68 5.29 7.03 -8.16
C THR A 68 6.55 7.66 -8.74
N ASN A 69 6.63 7.78 -10.06
CA ASN A 69 7.69 8.53 -10.74
C ASN A 69 7.72 10.03 -10.39
N GLN A 70 6.69 10.56 -9.73
CA GLN A 70 6.70 11.94 -9.22
C GLN A 70 7.50 12.07 -7.91
N GLN A 71 7.76 10.94 -7.25
CA GLN A 71 8.45 10.86 -5.96
C GLN A 71 9.86 10.28 -6.08
N CYS A 72 10.10 9.50 -7.14
CA CYS A 72 11.35 8.82 -7.40
C CYS A 72 12.00 9.37 -8.67
N SER A 73 13.32 9.40 -8.69
CA SER A 73 14.12 9.77 -9.86
C SER A 73 15.19 8.72 -10.11
N ILE A 74 15.69 8.64 -11.34
CA ILE A 74 16.83 7.80 -11.68
C ILE A 74 18.01 8.70 -12.02
N ASP A 75 19.13 8.47 -11.35
CA ASP A 75 20.37 9.24 -11.54
C ASP A 75 21.55 8.27 -11.59
N ASN A 76 22.24 8.23 -12.73
CA ASN A 76 23.32 7.30 -13.03
C ASN A 76 22.93 5.82 -12.81
N GLY A 77 21.72 5.44 -13.22
CA GLY A 77 21.19 4.09 -13.03
C GLY A 77 20.87 3.71 -11.58
N ILE A 78 20.77 4.71 -10.68
CA ILE A 78 20.36 4.53 -9.29
C ILE A 78 18.95 5.12 -9.12
N LEU A 79 18.00 4.29 -8.69
CA LEU A 79 16.67 4.71 -8.29
C LEU A 79 16.73 5.34 -6.89
N LYS A 80 16.47 6.64 -6.84
CA LYS A 80 16.44 7.43 -5.60
C LYS A 80 15.00 7.60 -5.13
N PHE A 81 14.76 7.31 -3.86
CA PHE A 81 13.46 7.51 -3.21
C PHE A 81 13.38 8.88 -2.54
N PRO A 82 12.19 9.35 -2.11
CA PRO A 82 12.07 10.57 -1.33
C PRO A 82 13.00 10.56 -0.11
N LYS A 83 13.61 11.70 0.21
CA LYS A 83 14.62 11.84 1.29
C LYS A 83 14.21 11.20 2.62
N ILE A 84 12.92 11.26 2.99
CA ILE A 84 12.40 10.66 4.23
C ILE A 84 12.59 9.13 4.31
N MET A 85 12.71 8.46 3.16
CA MET A 85 12.93 7.01 3.08
C MET A 85 14.41 6.62 3.15
N ASP A 86 15.31 7.56 2.82
CA ASP A 86 16.77 7.36 2.77
C ASP A 86 17.17 6.02 2.12
N LEU A 87 16.59 5.74 0.94
CA LEU A 87 16.77 4.49 0.22
C LEU A 87 17.25 4.77 -1.21
N GLU A 88 18.24 4.00 -1.63
CA GLU A 88 18.76 3.98 -3.00
C GLU A 88 18.85 2.54 -3.50
N VAL A 89 18.43 2.30 -4.73
CA VAL A 89 18.42 0.96 -5.33
C VAL A 89 19.01 1.02 -6.72
N LYS A 90 20.02 0.19 -7.00
CA LYS A 90 20.57 0.06 -8.36
C LYS A 90 19.50 -0.51 -9.29
N THR A 91 19.28 0.17 -10.41
CA THR A 91 18.32 -0.25 -11.43
C THR A 91 19.03 -0.54 -12.76
N ARG A 92 18.31 -1.26 -13.63
CA ARG A 92 18.73 -1.54 -15.02
C ARG A 92 18.24 -0.49 -16.02
N LEU A 93 17.58 0.55 -15.52
CA LEU A 93 16.95 1.60 -16.31
C LEU A 93 17.92 2.78 -16.43
N ASP A 94 17.92 3.41 -17.60
CA ASP A 94 18.65 4.66 -17.85
C ASP A 94 17.98 5.84 -17.14
N ASP A 95 18.64 7.00 -17.14
CA ASP A 95 18.18 8.19 -16.41
C ASP A 95 16.85 8.71 -16.97
N VAL A 96 15.87 8.88 -16.09
CA VAL A 96 14.50 9.35 -16.37
C VAL A 96 14.02 10.28 -15.26
#